data_AF-A0A7W1FXW6-F1
#
_entry.id   AF-A0A7W1FXW6-F1
#
_cell.length_a   1.000
_cell.length_b   1.000
_cell.length_c   1.000
_cell.angle_alpha   90.00
_cell.angle_beta   90.00
_cell.angle_gamma   90.00
#
_symmetry.space_group_name_H-M   'P 1'
#
loop_
_entity.id
_entity.type
_entity.pdbx_description
1 polymer ?
#
loop_
_entity_poly.entity_id
_entity_poly.type
_entity_poly.pdbx_seq_one_letter_code
_entity_poly.pdbx_strand_id
1 'polypeptide(L)' 'MMVSHATTTLVAVIVHAIVYYFAGWEIAPNVISIVAVILIMFPVVFRNSRAIWINIFVNYNPDYKKKRMM' A
#
# COMPACT_ATOMS: atom_id res chain seq x y z
N MET A 1 -2.13 -9.82 0.12
CA MET A 1 -0.70 -9.93 -0.24
C MET A 1 -0.32 -9.06 -1.44
N MET A 2 -1.02 -9.12 -2.58
CA MET A 2 -0.64 -8.31 -3.77
C MET A 2 -0.79 -6.79 -3.56
N VAL A 3 -1.93 -6.33 -3.01
CA VAL A 3 -2.20 -4.89 -2.84
C VAL A 3 -1.27 -4.25 -1.81
N SER A 4 -0.95 -4.97 -0.72
CA SER A 4 -0.03 -4.45 0.30
C SER A 4 1.39 -4.27 -0.22
N HIS A 5 1.90 -5.23 -0.99
CA HIS A 5 3.21 -5.10 -1.64
C HIS A 5 3.23 -3.92 -2.63
N ALA A 6 2.21 -3.82 -3.49
CA ALA A 6 2.11 -2.71 -4.44
C ALA A 6 2.07 -1.35 -3.72
N THR A 7 1.32 -1.26 -2.62
CA THR A 7 1.20 -0.04 -1.82
C THR A 7 2.53 0.32 -1.16
N THR A 8 3.23 -0.64 -0.55
CA THR A 8 4.57 -0.38 0.04
C THR A 8 5.60 0.02 -1.00
N THR A 9 5.58 -0.60 -2.19
CA THR A 9 6.49 -0.23 -3.28
C THR A 9 6.23 1.20 -3.76
N LEU A 10 4.97 1.60 -3.92
CA LEU A 10 4.60 2.97 -4.29
C LEU A 10 5.12 3.98 -3.26
N VAL A 11 4.93 3.70 -1.97
CA VAL A 11 5.45 4.55 -0.88
C VAL A 11 6.98 4.65 -0.96
N ALA A 12 7.68 3.53 -1.15
CA ALA A 12 9.14 3.53 -1.25
C ALA A 12 9.65 4.37 -2.43
N VAL A 13 8.99 4.29 -3.60
CA VAL A 13 9.35 5.10 -4.78
C VAL A 13 9.14 6.59 -4.51
N ILE A 14 8.03 6.97 -3.88
CA ILE A 14 7.76 8.37 -3.51
C ILE A 14 8.82 8.88 -2.54
N VAL A 15 9.15 8.11 -1.49
CA VAL A 15 10.19 8.48 -0.53
C VAL A 15 11.54 8.59 -1.19
N HIS A 16 11.91 7.64 -2.06
CA HIS A 16 13.15 7.70 -2.83
C HIS A 16 13.24 8.97 -3.67
N ALA A 17 12.17 9.33 -4.40
CA ALA A 17 12.13 10.54 -5.22
C ALA A 17 12.31 11.81 -4.38
N ILE A 18 11.67 11.89 -3.21
CA ILE A 18 11.81 13.02 -2.28
C ILE A 18 13.24 13.09 -1.74
N VAL A 19 13.78 11.97 -1.24
CA VAL A 19 15.15 11.96 -0.69
C VAL A 19 16.17 12.26 -1.78
N TYR A 20 15.97 11.74 -2.99
CA TYR A 20 16.83 12.04 -4.13
C TYR A 20 16.86 13.53 -4.45
N TYR A 21 15.71 14.21 -4.39
CA TYR A 21 15.62 15.65 -4.63
C TYR A 21 16.44 16.47 -3.61
N PHE A 22 16.52 16.04 -2.34
CA PHE A 22 17.20 16.79 -1.28
C PHE A 22 18.64 16.34 -0.99
N ALA A 23 18.93 15.04 -1.12
CA ALA A 23 20.20 14.41 -0.73
C ALA A 23 20.91 13.69 -1.89
N GLY A 24 20.36 13.77 -3.12
CA GLY A 24 20.95 13.14 -4.30
C GLY A 24 20.99 11.61 -4.23
N TRP A 25 22.02 11.02 -4.86
CA TRP A 25 22.20 9.56 -4.96
C TRP A 25 22.87 8.92 -3.72
N GLU A 26 22.96 9.62 -2.60
CA GLU A 26 23.57 9.05 -1.40
C GLU A 26 22.75 7.87 -0.86
N ILE A 27 23.40 6.71 -0.71
CA ILE A 27 22.75 5.44 -0.35
C ILE A 27 22.21 5.50 1.08
N ALA A 28 23.02 5.97 2.04
CA ALA A 28 22.67 5.96 3.45
C ALA A 28 21.39 6.75 3.77
N PRO A 29 21.26 8.05 3.41
CA PRO A 29 20.04 8.80 3.70
C PRO A 29 18.82 8.22 2.97
N ASN A 30 19.00 7.64 1.79
CA ASN A 30 17.91 7.04 1.01
C ASN A 30 17.35 5.79 1.70
N VAL A 31 18.23 4.85 2.05
CA VAL A 31 17.84 3.58 2.69
C VAL A 31 17.25 3.84 4.08
N ILE A 32 17.88 4.69 4.89
CA ILE A 32 17.38 5.02 6.23
C ILE A 32 16.00 5.67 6.16
N SER A 33 15.79 6.60 5.22
CA SER A 33 14.50 7.28 5.06
C SER A 33 13.40 6.33 4.61
N ILE A 34 13.66 5.44 3.64
CA ILE A 34 12.67 4.46 3.19
C ILE A 34 12.25 3.53 4.34
N VAL A 35 13.21 2.99 5.08
CA VAL A 35 12.93 2.10 6.21
C VAL A 35 12.14 2.84 7.29
N ALA A 36 12.57 4.05 7.67
CA ALA A 36 11.89 4.85 8.68
C ALA A 36 10.44 5.16 8.30
N VAL A 37 10.19 5.60 7.06
CA VAL A 37 8.84 5.92 6.58
C VAL A 37 7.95 4.68 6.54
N ILE A 38 8.45 3.54 6.06
CA ILE A 38 7.68 2.29 6.03
C ILE A 38 7.28 1.84 7.44
N LEU A 39 8.18 1.95 8.43
CA LEU A 39 7.86 1.59 9.81
C LEU A 39 6.80 2.51 10.41
N ILE A 40 6.91 3.83 10.19
CA ILE A 40 5.93 4.80 10.68
C ILE A 40 4.57 4.60 9.99
N MET A 41 4.57 4.37 8.68
CA MET A 41 3.35 4.19 7.89
C MET A 41 2.80 2.77 7.92
N PHE A 42 3.46 1.82 8.59
CA PHE A 42 3.06 0.42 8.65
C PHE A 42 1.56 0.23 8.95
N PRO A 43 0.98 0.78 10.03
CA PRO A 43 -0.45 0.60 10.32
C PRO A 43 -1.35 1.18 9.22
N VAL A 44 -0.97 2.31 8.63
CA VAL A 44 -1.73 2.99 7.58
C VAL A 44 -1.73 2.17 6.29
N VAL A 45 -0.56 1.69 5.86
CA VAL A 45 -0.42 0.90 4.63
C VAL A 45 -1.23 -0.38 4.75
N PHE A 46 -1.15 -1.10 5.87
CA PHE A 46 -1.89 -2.35 6.06
C PHE A 46 -3.42 -2.12 6.12
N ARG A 47 -3.88 -1.05 6.78
CA ARG A 47 -5.29 -0.70 6.82
C ARG A 47 -5.83 -0.35 5.44
N ASN A 48 -5.14 0.52 4.70
CA ASN A 48 -5.56 0.96 3.38
C ASN A 48 -5.48 -0.16 2.34
N SER A 49 -4.46 -1.00 2.40
CA SER A 49 -4.32 -2.15 1.49
C SER A 49 -5.51 -3.10 1.60
N ARG A 50 -6.04 -3.31 2.82
CA ARG A 50 -7.26 -4.11 3.03
C ARG A 50 -8.49 -3.42 2.46
N ALA A 51 -8.66 -2.12 2.68
CA ALA A 51 -9.78 -1.35 2.14
C ALA A 51 -9.79 -1.36 0.59
N ILE A 52 -8.62 -1.10 -0.02
CA ILE A 52 -8.43 -1.14 -1.47
C ILE A 52 -8.74 -2.54 -2.01
N TRP A 53 -8.23 -3.59 -1.34
CA TRP A 53 -8.49 -4.96 -1.77
C TRP A 53 -9.99 -5.29 -1.78
N ILE A 54 -10.73 -4.91 -0.73
CA ILE A 54 -12.18 -5.13 -0.68
C ILE A 54 -12.88 -4.40 -1.84
N ASN A 55 -12.56 -3.12 -2.06
CA ASN A 55 -13.22 -2.33 -3.09
C ASN A 55 -12.94 -2.80 -4.52
N ILE A 56 -11.77 -3.41 -4.78
CA ILE A 56 -11.40 -3.90 -6.12
C ILE A 56 -11.90 -5.32 -6.35
N PHE A 57 -11.82 -6.18 -5.34
CA PHE A 57 -12.02 -7.63 -5.52
C PHE A 57 -13.36 -8.14 -4.97
N VAL A 58 -14.03 -7.41 -4.07
CA VAL A 58 -15.30 -7.82 -3.49
C VAL A 58 -16.42 -6.99 -4.10
N ASN A 59 -17.09 -7.56 -5.10
CA ASN A 59 -18.25 -6.96 -5.72
C ASN A 59 -19.54 -7.43 -5.03
N TYR A 60 -20.44 -6.48 -4.77
CA TYR A 60 -21.74 -6.78 -4.19
C TYR A 60 -22.61 -7.57 -5.18
N ASN A 61 -23.13 -8.72 -4.74
CA ASN A 61 -24.07 -9.52 -5.53
C ASN A 61 -25.50 -9.38 -4.96
N PRO A 62 -26.39 -8.60 -5.62
CA PRO A 62 -27.75 -8.37 -5.12
C PRO A 62 -28.62 -9.64 -5.13
N ASP A 63 -28.36 -10.61 -6.00
CA ASP A 63 -29.15 -11.84 -6.14
C ASP A 63 -28.71 -12.96 -5.21
N TYR A 64 -27.70 -12.73 -4.37
CA TYR A 64 -27.16 -13.72 -3.46
C TYR A 64 -28.22 -14.34 -2.53
N LYS A 65 -29.22 -13.55 -2.08
CA LYS A 65 -30.33 -14.06 -1.27
C LYS A 65 -31.32 -14.92 -2.07
N LYS A 66 -31.53 -14.62 -3.35
CA LYS A 66 -32.48 -15.35 -4.21
C LYS A 66 -31.97 -16.75 -4.55
N LYS A 67 -30.65 -16.88 -4.77
CA LYS A 67 -29.99 -18.17 -5.04
C LYS A 67 -29.92 -19.12 -3.83
N ARG A 68 -30.07 -18.61 -2.59
CA ARG A 68 -30.00 -19.43 -1.37
C ARG A 68 -31.36 -19.99 -0.92
N MET A 69 -32.46 -19.52 -1.49
CA MET A 69 -33.83 -19.96 -1.14
C MET A 69 -34.46 -20.90 -2.17
N MET A 70 -33.75 -21.20 -3.27
CA MET A 70 -34.07 -22.26 -4.24
C MET A 70 -33.10 -23.42 -4.04
#